data_AF-A0A1V6BCA9-F1
#
_entry.id   AF-A0A1V6BCA9-F1
#
_cell.length_a   1.000
_cell.length_b   1.000
_cell.length_c   1.000
_cell.angle_alpha   90.00
_cell.angle_beta   90.00
_cell.angle_gamma   90.00
#
_symmetry.space_group_name_H-M   'P 1'
#
loop_
_entity.id
_entity.type
_entity.pdbx_description
1 polymer ?
#
loop_
_entity_poly.entity_id
_entity_poly.type
_entity_poly.pdbx_seq_one_letter_code
_entity_poly.pdbx_strand_id
1 'polypeptide(L)' 'MAEYNYDEILFSITGNDLQAEALHYLGRELNEEEISIVKKGLEYGLLTDINTVYKTIFNEMINNAGN' A
#
# COMPACT_ATOMS: atom_id res chain seq x y z
N MET A 1 -7.37 -18.55 22.39
CA MET A 1 -7.29 -18.36 20.93
C MET A 1 -7.21 -16.87 20.72
N ALA A 2 -6.23 -16.37 19.96
CA ALA A 2 -6.15 -14.94 19.68
C ALA A 2 -7.34 -14.56 18.78
N GLU A 3 -8.15 -13.60 19.20
CA GLU A 3 -9.19 -13.00 18.36
C GLU A 3 -8.49 -12.21 17.25
N TYR A 4 -8.73 -12.58 15.99
CA TYR A 4 -8.33 -11.76 14.86
C TYR A 4 -9.19 -10.50 14.84
N ASN A 5 -8.57 -9.34 15.01
CA ASN A 5 -9.22 -8.06 14.82
C ASN A 5 -9.24 -7.74 13.31
N TYR A 6 -10.38 -7.97 12.66
CA TYR A 6 -10.56 -7.70 11.23
C TYR A 6 -10.62 -6.20 10.88
N ASP A 7 -10.68 -5.32 11.89
CA ASP A 7 -10.72 -3.87 11.71
C ASP A 7 -9.33 -3.22 11.77
N GLU A 8 -8.26 -4.01 11.81
CA GLU A 8 -6.88 -3.49 11.81
C GLU A 8 -6.47 -2.96 10.43
N ILE A 9 -5.84 -1.78 10.40
CA ILE A 9 -5.25 -1.23 9.18
C ILE A 9 -3.98 -2.00 8.87
N LEU A 10 -4.04 -2.87 7.86
CA LEU A 10 -2.88 -3.64 7.39
C LEU A 10 -1.90 -2.81 6.54
N PHE A 11 -2.41 -1.76 5.87
CA PHE A 11 -1.61 -0.87 5.02
C PHE A 11 -2.28 0.50 4.88
N SER A 12 -1.52 1.58 5.05
CA SER A 12 -1.98 2.94 4.74
C SER A 12 -0.81 3.85 4.36
N ILE A 13 -1.11 4.88 3.56
CA ILE A 13 -0.20 5.97 3.21
C ILE A 13 -0.92 7.27 3.56
N THR A 14 -0.32 8.08 4.42
CA THR A 14 -0.88 9.39 4.78
C THR A 14 -0.45 10.46 3.78
N GLY A 15 -1.14 11.61 3.81
CA GLY A 15 -0.71 12.76 3.01
C GLY A 15 0.69 13.26 3.39
N ASN A 16 1.10 13.12 4.66
CA ASN A 16 2.43 13.53 5.11
C ASN A 16 3.52 12.61 4.56
N ASP A 17 3.26 11.30 4.50
CA ASP A 17 4.19 10.34 3.89
C ASP A 17 4.40 10.69 2.41
N LEU A 18 3.31 10.99 1.70
CA LEU A 18 3.37 11.45 0.31
C LEU A 18 4.18 12.75 0.16
N GLN A 19 3.96 13.74 1.03
CA GLN A 19 4.70 15.00 0.95
C GLN A 19 6.18 14.84 1.31
N ALA A 20 6.53 13.93 2.22
CA ALA A 20 7.91 13.61 2.54
C ALA A 20 8.64 13.00 1.32
N GLU A 21 8.00 12.06 0.62
CA GLU A 21 8.55 11.50 -0.63
C GLU A 21 8.65 12.56 -1.74
N ALA A 22 7.65 13.45 -1.86
CA ALA A 22 7.70 14.54 -2.82
C ALA A 22 8.85 15.51 -2.53
N LEU A 23 9.06 15.88 -1.27
CA LEU A 23 10.20 16.69 -0.86
C LEU A 23 11.53 15.99 -1.17
N HIS A 24 11.61 14.67 -0.98
CA HIS A 24 12.81 13.89 -1.28
C HIS A 24 13.14 13.87 -2.79
N TYR A 25 12.16 13.56 -3.63
CA TYR A 25 12.38 13.38 -5.07
C TYR A 25 12.32 14.68 -5.89
N LEU A 26 11.47 15.62 -5.48
CA LEU A 26 11.18 16.85 -6.24
C LEU A 26 11.74 18.11 -5.56
N GLY A 27 12.18 18.02 -4.29
CA GLY A 27 12.66 19.16 -3.53
C GLY A 27 11.57 20.16 -3.11
N ARG A 28 10.29 19.79 -3.27
CA ARG A 28 9.14 20.62 -2.90
C ARG A 28 7.90 19.76 -2.59
N GLU A 29 6.94 20.38 -1.92
CA GLU A 29 5.62 19.79 -1.72
C GLU A 29 4.78 19.79 -3.01
N LEU A 30 3.86 18.84 -3.07
CA LEU A 30 2.84 18.72 -4.11
C LEU A 30 1.66 19.63 -3.80
N ASN A 31 1.09 20.23 -4.84
CA ASN A 31 -0.21 20.88 -4.75
C ASN A 31 -1.38 19.88 -4.86
N GLU A 32 -2.62 20.35 -4.70
CA GLU A 32 -3.82 19.50 -4.72
C GLU A 32 -4.01 18.72 -6.03
N GLU A 33 -3.71 19.33 -7.17
CA GLU A 33 -3.84 18.69 -8.49
C GLU A 33 -2.80 17.57 -8.63
N GLU A 34 -1.56 17.83 -8.23
CA GLU A 34 -0.48 16.85 -8.23
C GLU A 34 -0.76 15.69 -7.26
N ILE A 35 -1.31 15.97 -6.08
CA ILE A 35 -1.76 14.93 -5.14
C ILE A 35 -2.85 14.06 -5.78
N SER A 36 -3.78 14.63 -6.55
CA SER A 36 -4.80 13.86 -7.26
C SER A 36 -4.19 12.90 -8.28
N ILE A 37 -3.16 13.33 -9.00
CA ILE A 37 -2.42 12.50 -9.96
C ILE A 37 -1.70 11.36 -9.23
N VAL A 38 -1.00 11.66 -8.13
CA VAL A 38 -0.29 10.63 -7.37
C VAL A 38 -1.26 9.62 -6.76
N LYS A 39 -2.41 10.05 -6.24
CA LYS A 39 -3.45 9.13 -5.74
C LYS A 39 -3.90 8.14 -6.81
N LYS A 40 -4.18 8.62 -8.04
CA LYS A 40 -4.54 7.73 -9.17
C LYS A 40 -3.41 6.76 -9.52
N GLY A 41 -2.16 7.23 -9.48
CA GLY A 41 -0.98 6.39 -9.72
C GLY A 41 -0.81 5.31 -8.65
N LEU A 42 -0.96 5.66 -7.37
CA LEU A 42 -0.91 4.74 -6.23
C LEU A 42 -2.03 3.71 -6.31
N GLU A 43 -3.26 4.13 -6.60
CA GLU A 43 -4.40 3.23 -6.81
C GLU A 43 -4.11 2.23 -7.93
N TYR A 44 -3.62 2.70 -9.09
CA TYR A 44 -3.35 1.80 -10.21
C TYR A 44 -2.20 0.82 -9.91
N GLY A 45 -1.06 1.32 -9.42
CA GLY A 45 0.12 0.50 -9.14
C GLY A 45 -0.12 -0.47 -7.99
N LEU A 46 -0.55 0.04 -6.83
CA LEU A 46 -0.77 -0.78 -5.65
C LEU A 46 -1.92 -1.75 -5.84
N LEU A 47 -3.08 -1.37 -6.43
CA LEU A 47 -4.19 -2.33 -6.58
C LEU A 47 -3.90 -3.42 -7.63
N THR A 48 -3.10 -3.13 -8.65
CA THR A 48 -2.69 -4.15 -9.63
C THR A 48 -1.71 -5.13 -9.00
N ASP A 49 -0.70 -4.63 -8.27
CA ASP A 49 0.35 -5.47 -7.71
C ASP A 49 -0.08 -6.16 -6.41
N ILE A 50 -0.97 -5.57 -5.60
CA ILE A 50 -1.40 -6.15 -4.34
C ILE A 50 -2.19 -7.45 -4.53
N ASN A 51 -2.90 -7.59 -5.65
CA ASN A 51 -3.53 -8.86 -6.02
C ASN A 51 -2.49 -9.97 -6.24
N THR A 52 -1.36 -9.63 -6.84
CA THR A 52 -0.24 -10.55 -7.02
C THR A 52 0.43 -10.86 -5.69
N VAL A 53 0.66 -9.83 -4.85
CA VAL A 53 1.22 -9.99 -3.51
C VAL A 53 0.35 -10.90 -2.65
N TYR A 54 -0.96 -10.70 -2.61
CA TYR A 54 -1.87 -11.57 -1.86
C TYR A 54 -1.87 -13.00 -2.40
N LYS A 55 -1.88 -13.21 -3.73
CA LYS A 55 -1.76 -14.56 -4.29
C LYS A 55 -0.47 -15.24 -3.85
N THR A 56 0.66 -14.53 -3.86
CA THR A 56 1.94 -15.07 -3.38
C THR A 56 1.89 -15.39 -1.90
N ILE A 57 1.43 -14.46 -1.05
CA ILE A 57 1.30 -14.66 0.40
C ILE A 57 0.40 -15.85 0.71
N PHE A 58 -0.75 -15.96 0.05
CA PHE A 58 -1.68 -17.06 0.26
C PHE A 58 -1.13 -18.39 -0.24
N ASN A 59 -0.42 -18.41 -1.38
CA ASN A 59 0.27 -19.61 -1.85
C ASN A 59 1.35 -20.05 -0.87
N GLU A 60 2.17 -19.14 -0.35
CA GLU A 60 3.17 -19.44 0.67
C GLU A 60 2.53 -19.93 1.97
N MET A 61 1.44 -19.30 2.42
CA MET A 61 0.69 -19.75 3.59
C MET A 61 0.16 -21.17 3.42
N ILE A 62 -0.45 -21.49 2.27
CA ILE A 62 -0.97 -22.83 1.97
C ILE A 62 0.18 -23.85 1.90
N ASN A 63 1.28 -23.51 1.24
CA ASN A 63 2.44 -24.39 1.11
C ASN A 63 3.14 -24.65 2.46
N ASN A 64 3.13 -23.69 3.38
CA ASN A 64 3.70 -23.84 4.72
C ASN A 64 2.73 -24.53 5.72
N ALA A 65 1.42 -24.51 5.48
CA ALA A 65 0.43 -25.18 6.33
C ALA A 65 0.29 -26.70 6.07
N GLY A 66 0.93 -27.21 5.01
CA GLY A 66 0.90 -28.62 4.62
C GLY A 66 2.06 -29.48 5.14
N ASN A 67 2.89 -28.98 6.06
CA ASN A 67 3.97 -29.73 6.73
C ASN A 67 3.67 -29.96 8.21
#